data_AF-A0AAV2S675-F1
#
_entry.id   AF-A0AAV2S675-F1
#
_cell.length_a   1.000
_cell.length_b   1.000
_cell.length_c   1.000
_cell.angle_alpha   90.00
_cell.angle_beta   90.00
_cell.angle_gamma   90.00
#
_symmetry.space_group_name_H-M   'P 1'
#
loop_
_entity.id
_entity.type
_entity.pdbx_description
1 polymer ?
#
loop_
_entity_poly.entity_id
_entity_poly.type
_entity_poly.pdbx_seq_one_letter_code
_entity_poly.pdbx_strand_id
1 'polypeptide(L)'
;SHSFNCNIGVRQGDNLSPLLFSLFINDFKSFLANKYKGLSDITSLLRNNFDMELESYIELYVLLFADDTVILAESANELQLALDALQDYCRIWKLKINVDKSKIIRFSKRRTKNLPNFILNG
;
A
#
# COMPACT_ATOMS: atom_id res chain seq x y z
N SER A 1 24.23 9.09 -31.68
CA SER A 1 23.38 8.86 -30.49
C SER A 1 22.36 9.99 -30.44
N HIS A 2 21.06 9.68 -30.52
CA HIS A 2 20.02 10.69 -30.37
C HIS A 2 19.65 10.79 -28.89
N SER A 3 19.80 11.97 -28.31
CA SER A 3 19.22 12.31 -27.02
C SER A 3 17.70 12.46 -27.17
N PHE A 4 16.96 12.01 -26.16
CA PHE A 4 15.54 12.29 -26.01
C PHE A 4 15.32 12.93 -24.64
N ASN A 5 14.32 13.80 -24.53
CA ASN A 5 13.99 14.43 -23.26
C ASN A 5 13.20 13.44 -22.39
N CYS A 6 13.67 13.24 -21.16
CA CYS A 6 12.97 12.48 -20.13
C CYS A 6 12.51 13.46 -19.05
N ASN A 7 11.21 13.77 -19.04
CA ASN A 7 10.62 14.77 -18.13
C ASN A 7 9.93 14.13 -16.92
N ILE A 8 9.77 12.81 -16.89
CA ILE A 8 9.04 12.06 -15.87
C ILE A 8 9.80 10.78 -15.56
N GLY A 9 10.00 10.51 -14.27
CA GLY A 9 10.69 9.30 -13.78
C GLY A 9 12.17 9.50 -13.51
N VAL A 10 12.78 8.45 -12.97
CA VAL A 10 14.20 8.38 -12.63
C VAL A 10 14.91 7.41 -13.58
N ARG A 11 16.24 7.51 -13.73
CA ARG A 11 16.99 6.67 -14.67
C ARG A 11 17.09 5.22 -14.17
N GLN A 12 16.59 4.27 -14.95
CA GLN A 12 16.75 2.85 -14.62
C GLN A 12 18.25 2.45 -14.67
N GLY A 13 18.73 1.75 -13.63
CA GLY A 13 20.13 1.36 -13.50
C GLY A 13 21.04 2.43 -12.89
N ASP A 14 20.50 3.60 -12.54
CA ASP A 14 21.23 4.60 -11.75
C ASP A 14 21.13 4.26 -10.25
N ASN A 15 22.27 4.34 -9.55
CA ASN A 15 22.38 4.04 -8.13
C ASN A 15 21.55 4.99 -7.26
N LEU A 16 21.23 6.19 -7.74
CA LEU A 16 20.41 7.17 -7.00
C LEU A 16 18.90 6.96 -7.17
N SER A 17 18.47 6.28 -8.24
CA SER A 17 17.06 6.08 -8.55
C SER A 17 16.25 5.40 -7.45
N PRO A 18 16.76 4.34 -6.77
CA PRO A 18 16.04 3.75 -5.64
C PRO A 18 15.82 4.73 -4.49
N LEU A 19 16.83 5.54 -4.15
CA LEU A 19 16.73 6.53 -3.07
C LEU A 19 15.70 7.62 -3.41
N LEU A 20 15.75 8.15 -4.64
CA LEU A 20 14.80 9.17 -5.09
C LEU A 20 13.36 8.65 -5.10
N PHE A 21 13.15 7.39 -5.51
CA PHE A 21 11.85 6.75 -5.45
C PHE A 21 11.36 6.59 -4.01
N SER A 22 12.22 6.14 -3.09
CA SER A 22 11.88 6.04 -1.67
C SER A 22 11.51 7.38 -1.04
N LEU A 23 12.22 8.45 -1.39
CA LEU A 23 11.88 9.82 -0.95
C LEU A 23 10.54 10.29 -1.50
N PHE A 24 10.24 9.95 -2.76
CA PHE A 24 9.00 10.33 -3.43
C PHE A 24 7.77 9.69 -2.77
N ILE A 25 7.86 8.43 -2.32
CA ILE A 25 6.73 7.71 -1.68
C ILE A 25 6.72 7.80 -0.15
N ASN A 26 7.63 8.55 0.47
CA ASN A 26 7.87 8.53 1.91
C ASN A 26 6.64 8.97 2.75
N ASP A 27 5.74 9.76 2.18
CA ASP A 27 4.52 10.22 2.83
C ASP A 27 3.33 9.27 2.64
N PHE A 28 3.48 8.21 1.83
CA PHE A 28 2.39 7.31 1.44
C PHE A 28 1.68 6.67 2.63
N LYS A 29 2.45 6.13 3.61
CA LYS A 29 1.87 5.54 4.83
C LYS A 29 0.99 6.57 5.56
N SER A 30 1.53 7.76 5.81
CA SER A 30 0.84 8.83 6.51
C SER A 30 -0.40 9.31 5.76
N PHE A 31 -0.35 9.37 4.42
CA PHE A 31 -1.49 9.72 3.60
C PHE A 31 -2.64 8.72 3.80
N LEU A 32 -2.34 7.41 3.71
CA LEU A 32 -3.37 6.40 3.86
C LEU A 32 -3.91 6.32 5.30
N ALA A 33 -3.06 6.52 6.31
CA ALA A 33 -3.46 6.53 7.73
C ALA A 33 -4.57 7.54 8.05
N ASN A 34 -4.68 8.62 7.26
CA ASN A 34 -5.74 9.62 7.40
C ASN A 34 -7.11 9.17 6.85
N LYS A 35 -7.15 8.05 6.12
CA LYS A 35 -8.34 7.57 5.40
C LYS A 35 -8.81 6.21 5.87
N TYR A 36 -7.91 5.36 6.37
CA TYR A 36 -8.24 4.05 6.91
C TYR A 36 -7.38 3.72 8.14
N LYS A 37 -7.92 2.87 9.03
CA LYS A 37 -7.36 2.63 10.36
C LYS A 37 -6.28 1.54 10.41
N GLY A 38 -5.96 0.91 9.29
CA GLY A 38 -4.97 -0.17 9.26
C GLY A 38 -5.48 -1.44 9.94
N LEU A 39 -4.63 -2.00 10.80
CA LEU A 39 -4.86 -3.24 11.55
C LEU A 39 -5.14 -2.93 13.02
N SER A 40 -6.14 -2.09 13.30
CA SER A 40 -6.38 -1.56 14.64
C SER A 40 -6.78 -2.63 15.67
N ASP A 41 -7.57 -3.63 15.27
CA ASP A 41 -8.01 -4.69 16.17
C ASP A 41 -6.84 -5.62 16.52
N ILE A 42 -6.05 -6.02 15.52
CA ILE A 42 -4.83 -6.83 15.70
C ILE A 42 -3.81 -6.06 16.54
N THR A 43 -3.62 -4.77 16.27
CA THR A 43 -2.74 -3.91 17.08
C THR A 43 -3.19 -3.97 18.54
N SER A 44 -4.47 -3.71 18.80
CA SER A 44 -5.04 -3.71 20.15
C SER A 44 -4.90 -5.06 20.85
N LEU A 45 -5.10 -6.17 20.13
CA LEU A 45 -4.91 -7.52 20.67
C LEU A 45 -3.45 -7.79 21.04
N LEU A 46 -2.50 -7.35 20.22
CA LEU A 46 -1.08 -7.58 20.48
C LEU A 46 -0.58 -6.71 21.64
N ARG A 47 -1.04 -5.45 21.76
CA ARG A 47 -0.74 -4.59 22.94
C ARG A 47 -1.10 -5.23 24.27
N ASN A 48 -2.20 -5.98 24.29
CA ASN A 48 -2.69 -6.61 25.51
C ASN A 48 -1.95 -7.92 25.86
N ASN A 49 -1.20 -8.52 24.93
CA ASN A 49 -0.66 -9.87 25.07
C ASN A 49 0.87 -9.98 24.85
N PHE A 50 1.53 -8.95 24.34
CA PHE A 50 2.96 -8.97 23.98
C PHE A 50 3.67 -7.66 24.35
N ASP A 51 4.99 -7.72 24.49
CA ASP A 51 5.84 -6.56 24.78
C ASP A 51 5.82 -5.54 23.62
N MET A 52 5.99 -4.25 23.97
CA MET A 52 5.85 -3.08 23.08
C MET A 52 6.60 -3.14 21.75
N GLU A 53 7.67 -3.94 21.64
CA GLU A 53 8.48 -4.05 20.42
C GLU A 53 7.64 -4.52 19.21
N LEU A 54 6.64 -5.38 19.45
CA LEU A 54 5.77 -5.90 18.39
C LEU A 54 4.83 -4.85 17.80
N GLU A 55 4.49 -3.80 18.55
CA GLU A 55 3.59 -2.74 18.09
C GLU A 55 4.13 -2.03 16.85
N SER A 56 5.44 -1.78 16.81
CA SER A 56 6.11 -1.11 15.70
C SER A 56 6.02 -1.89 14.38
N TYR A 57 5.93 -3.22 14.45
CA TYR A 57 5.80 -4.10 13.28
C TYR A 57 4.35 -4.20 12.74
N ILE A 58 3.33 -3.86 13.51
CA ILE A 58 1.92 -3.92 13.07
C ILE A 58 1.50 -2.63 12.35
N GLU A 59 2.16 -1.52 12.66
CA GLU A 59 2.03 -0.30 11.86
C GLU A 59 2.52 -0.46 10.40
N LEU A 60 3.17 -1.59 10.08
CA LEU A 60 3.54 -2.02 8.72
C LEU A 60 2.37 -2.66 7.96
N TYR A 61 1.16 -2.09 8.05
CA TYR A 61 0.05 -2.51 7.19
C TYR A 61 0.25 -2.10 5.72
N VAL A 62 1.27 -1.29 5.46
CA VAL A 62 1.80 -1.00 4.12
C VAL A 62 3.22 -1.53 4.01
N LEU A 63 3.46 -2.46 3.09
CA LEU A 63 4.80 -2.89 2.71
C LEU A 63 5.14 -2.28 1.35
N LEU A 64 6.21 -1.49 1.29
CA LEU A 64 6.69 -0.86 0.06
C LEU A 64 7.99 -1.54 -0.37
N PHE A 65 7.97 -2.16 -1.54
CA PHE A 65 9.17 -2.69 -2.18
C PHE A 65 9.21 -2.19 -3.63
N ALA A 66 9.89 -1.06 -3.84
CA ALA A 66 9.85 -0.36 -5.13
C ALA A 66 8.39 -0.16 -5.60
N ASP A 67 8.04 -0.60 -6.80
CA ASP A 67 6.68 -0.51 -7.36
C ASP A 67 5.70 -1.52 -6.76
N ASP A 68 6.17 -2.56 -6.05
CA ASP A 68 5.31 -3.52 -5.37
C ASP A 68 4.86 -2.97 -4.01
N THR A 69 3.54 -2.95 -3.79
CA THR A 69 2.93 -2.47 -2.55
C THR A 69 1.92 -3.48 -2.02
N VAL A 70 2.02 -3.81 -0.74
CA VAL A 70 1.01 -4.62 -0.02
C VAL A 70 0.24 -3.71 0.93
N ILE A 71 -1.09 -3.80 0.89
CA ILE A 71 -2.02 -3.09 1.77
C ILE A 71 -2.85 -4.12 2.53
N LEU A 72 -2.86 -4.04 3.86
CA LEU A 72 -3.59 -4.95 4.74
C LEU A 72 -4.78 -4.23 5.40
N ALA A 73 -5.89 -4.95 5.54
CA ALA A 73 -7.10 -4.47 6.22
C ALA A 73 -7.82 -5.63 6.90
N GLU A 74 -8.56 -5.34 7.98
CA GLU A 74 -9.22 -6.34 8.81
C GLU A 74 -10.62 -6.71 8.29
N SER A 75 -11.22 -5.82 7.50
CA SER A 75 -12.53 -6.00 6.89
C SER A 75 -12.56 -5.63 5.41
N ALA A 76 -13.56 -6.12 4.70
CA ALA A 76 -13.80 -5.75 3.30
C ALA A 76 -14.08 -4.25 3.13
N ASN A 77 -14.82 -3.66 4.09
CA ASN A 77 -15.13 -2.24 4.05
C ASN A 77 -13.86 -1.39 4.20
N GLU A 78 -12.97 -1.76 5.12
CA GLU A 78 -11.70 -1.06 5.29
C GLU A 78 -10.75 -1.27 4.12
N LEU A 79 -10.74 -2.46 3.51
CA LEU A 79 -9.96 -2.68 2.30
C LEU A 79 -10.43 -1.75 1.18
N GLN A 80 -11.74 -1.56 0.99
CA GLN A 80 -12.24 -0.62 -0.02
C GLN A 80 -11.80 0.83 0.31
N LEU A 81 -11.90 1.27 1.57
CA LEU A 81 -11.39 2.58 1.99
C LEU A 81 -9.89 2.74 1.71
N ALA A 82 -9.10 1.70 1.94
CA ALA A 82 -7.67 1.70 1.67
C ALA A 82 -7.38 1.77 0.15
N LEU A 83 -8.17 1.09 -0.69
CA LEU A 83 -8.07 1.17 -2.15
C LEU A 83 -8.47 2.56 -2.68
N ASP A 84 -9.51 3.17 -2.12
CA ASP A 84 -9.93 4.53 -2.48
C ASP A 84 -8.84 5.55 -2.12
N ALA A 85 -8.22 5.39 -0.94
CA ALA A 85 -7.11 6.22 -0.51
C ALA A 85 -5.85 6.02 -1.38
N LEU A 86 -5.54 4.78 -1.78
CA LEU A 86 -4.48 4.47 -2.73
C LEU A 86 -4.74 5.18 -4.07
N GLN A 87 -5.97 5.14 -4.58
CA GLN A 87 -6.33 5.80 -5.82
C GLN A 87 -6.16 7.32 -5.73
N ASP A 88 -6.63 7.92 -4.63
CA ASP A 88 -6.47 9.35 -4.37
C ASP A 88 -4.99 9.75 -4.32
N TYR A 89 -4.16 8.98 -3.62
CA TYR A 89 -2.71 9.20 -3.56
C TYR A 89 -2.08 9.14 -4.96
N CYS A 90 -2.35 8.07 -5.71
CA CYS A 90 -1.82 7.91 -7.06
C CYS A 90 -2.27 9.06 -7.99
N ARG A 91 -3.51 9.55 -7.84
CA ARG A 91 -4.01 10.69 -8.62
C ARG A 91 -3.27 12.01 -8.30
N ILE A 92 -2.98 12.26 -7.03
CA ILE A 92 -2.25 13.45 -6.56
C ILE A 92 -0.81 13.39 -7.07
N TRP A 93 -0.15 12.25 -6.86
CA TRP A 93 1.26 12.03 -7.18
C TRP A 93 1.51 11.59 -8.63
N LYS A 94 0.47 11.56 -9.48
CA LYS A 94 0.54 11.16 -10.89
C LYS A 94 1.13 9.76 -11.13
N LEU A 95 0.90 8.86 -10.19
CA LEU A 95 1.23 7.44 -10.31
C LEU A 95 0.10 6.69 -11.02
N LYS A 96 0.47 5.62 -11.74
CA LYS A 96 -0.49 4.74 -12.42
C LYS A 96 -0.44 3.35 -11.80
N ILE A 97 -1.58 2.89 -11.31
CA ILE A 97 -1.73 1.54 -10.75
C ILE A 97 -1.93 0.54 -11.89
N ASN A 98 -1.24 -0.61 -11.82
CA ASN A 98 -1.44 -1.72 -12.75
C ASN A 98 -2.46 -2.72 -12.19
N VAL A 99 -3.75 -2.50 -12.51
CA VAL A 99 -4.87 -3.31 -12.01
C VAL A 99 -4.73 -4.79 -12.39
N ASP A 100 -4.19 -5.09 -13.57
CA ASP A 100 -4.04 -6.47 -14.05
C ASP A 100 -3.06 -7.28 -13.18
N LYS A 101 -2.02 -6.60 -12.66
CA LYS A 101 -1.03 -7.18 -11.75
C LYS A 101 -1.47 -7.16 -10.29
N SER A 102 -2.34 -6.23 -9.89
CA SER A 102 -2.88 -6.18 -8.52
C SER A 102 -3.82 -7.36 -8.24
N LYS A 103 -3.70 -7.96 -7.05
CA LYS A 103 -4.51 -9.10 -6.61
C LYS A 103 -5.00 -8.90 -5.17
N ILE A 104 -6.17 -9.47 -4.88
CA ILE A 104 -6.77 -9.47 -3.55
C ILE A 104 -6.64 -10.87 -2.95
N ILE A 105 -6.13 -10.93 -1.72
CA ILE A 105 -5.93 -12.16 -0.97
C ILE A 105 -6.70 -12.04 0.34
N ARG A 106 -7.52 -13.04 0.67
CA ARG A 106 -8.25 -13.11 1.95
C ARG A 106 -7.72 -14.26 2.79
N PHE A 107 -7.38 -13.96 4.03
CA PHE A 107 -7.02 -14.95 5.04
C PHE A 107 -8.25 -15.32 5.88
N SER A 108 -8.61 -16.62 5.91
CA SER A 108 -9.73 -17.11 6.72
C SER A 108 -9.55 -18.58 7.10
N LYS A 109 -10.03 -18.99 8.28
CA LYS A 109 -9.94 -20.40 8.76
C LYS A 109 -10.66 -21.40 7.85
N ARG A 110 -11.71 -20.96 7.14
CA ARG A 110 -12.46 -21.77 6.18
C ARG A 110 -12.39 -21.15 4.79
N ARG A 111 -12.35 -21.99 3.77
CA ARG A 111 -12.34 -21.58 2.36
C ARG A 111 -13.77 -21.20 1.96
N THR A 112 -14.09 -19.91 1.96
CA THR A 112 -15.38 -19.41 1.45
C THR A 112 -15.21 -19.00 -0.02
N LYS A 113 -16.14 -19.40 -0.90
CA LYS A 113 -16.01 -19.17 -2.34
C LYS A 113 -16.28 -17.72 -2.76
N ASN A 114 -17.00 -16.97 -1.94
CA ASN A 114 -17.44 -15.62 -2.29
C ASN A 114 -16.46 -14.60 -1.70
N LEU A 115 -15.68 -13.94 -2.56
CA LEU A 115 -14.97 -12.72 -2.22
C LEU A 115 -15.93 -11.53 -2.44
N PRO A 116 -15.88 -10.49 -1.60
CA PRO A 116 -16.51 -9.22 -1.92
C PRO A 116 -15.92 -8.67 -3.23
N ASN A 117 -16.73 -7.92 -3.97
CA ASN A 117 -16.24 -7.17 -5.12
C ASN A 117 -15.58 -5.89 -4.60
N PHE A 118 -14.40 -5.60 -5.15
CA PHE A 118 -13.65 -4.40 -4.83
C PHE A 118 -13.45 -3.60 -6.11
N ILE A 119 -13.48 -2.28 -5.97
CA ILE A 119 -13.31 -1.36 -7.08
C ILE A 119 -11.93 -0.70 -6.93
N LEU A 120 -11.17 -0.71 -8.02
CA LEU A 120 -9.87 -0.06 -8.14
C LEU A 120 -9.81 0.59 -9.51
N ASN A 121 -9.55 1.90 -9.55
CA ASN A 121 -9.58 2.73 -10.77
C ASN A 121 -10.95 3.11 -11.36
N GLY A 122 -12.05 2.87 -10.65
CA GLY A 122 -13.41 3.19 -11.12
C GLY A 122 -13.97 2.12 -12.02
#